data_AF-A0A1J4V2J5-F1
#
_entry.id   AF-A0A1J4V2J5-F1
#
_cell.length_a   1.000
_cell.length_b   1.000
_cell.length_c   1.000
_cell.angle_alpha   90.00
_cell.angle_beta   90.00
_cell.angle_gamma   90.00
#
_symmetry.space_group_name_H-M   'P 1'
#
loop_
_entity.id
_entity.type
_entity.pdbx_description
1 polymer ?
#
loop_
_entity_poly.entity_id
_entity_poly.type
_entity_poly.pdbx_seq_one_letter_code
_entity_poly.pdbx_strand_id
1 'polypeptide(L)'
;MEETELAELPEKRFTPRFWAACSAWKLPDGRHDVGGYHVVKDRKMLVIHSPLNKSAEPNQMAYTQIVVYPRPEHFKAFVAAVKSVARGGPADANPGGVGAVGVAYLNAERPFLVLSFAQAQYASNPVRKKYKGTALPRSLATRYAGWRYRALCAALRLAEKEGLPLVVPRKLFESFSAEKNGMLPNNLLPDLRRAAKSLGSELDEGGSRVIFYPKNSNSGGI
;
A
#
# COMPACT_ATOMS: atom_id res chain seq x y z
N MET A 1 18.97 13.86 -10.25
CA MET A 1 18.21 12.88 -11.05
C MET A 1 17.69 13.69 -12.21
N GLU A 2 18.32 13.56 -13.36
CA GLU A 2 17.98 14.39 -14.50
C GLU A 2 16.57 14.00 -14.97
N GLU A 3 15.74 15.01 -15.21
CA GLU A 3 14.37 14.87 -15.74
C GLU A 3 14.32 14.11 -17.08
N THR A 4 15.47 13.95 -17.74
CA THR A 4 15.70 13.24 -19.00
C THR A 4 15.41 11.74 -18.96
N GLU A 5 15.57 11.03 -17.83
CA GLU A 5 15.32 9.57 -17.79
C GLU A 5 13.84 9.19 -17.64
N LEU A 6 13.00 10.10 -17.14
CA LEU A 6 11.55 9.91 -17.01
C LEU A 6 10.79 10.32 -18.29
N ALA A 7 11.40 11.16 -19.13
CA ALA A 7 10.81 11.65 -20.39
C ALA A 7 10.57 10.55 -21.43
N GLU A 8 11.26 9.41 -21.33
CA GLU A 8 11.04 8.24 -22.22
C GLU A 8 9.80 7.42 -21.85
N LEU A 9 9.20 7.65 -20.68
CA LEU A 9 8.02 6.93 -20.24
C LEU A 9 6.78 7.70 -20.69
N PRO A 10 5.75 7.03 -21.27
CA PRO A 10 4.60 7.73 -21.81
C PRO A 10 3.85 8.50 -20.71
N GLU A 11 4.03 9.81 -20.68
CA GLU A 11 3.58 10.74 -19.63
C GLU A 11 2.08 10.62 -19.30
N LYS A 12 1.27 10.21 -20.29
CA LYS A 12 -0.17 9.96 -20.15
C LYS A 12 -0.55 8.89 -19.11
N ARG A 13 0.41 8.24 -18.45
CA ARG A 13 0.17 7.25 -17.38
C ARG A 13 0.46 7.75 -15.98
N PHE A 14 1.19 8.85 -15.81
CA PHE A 14 1.63 9.28 -14.48
C PHE A 14 0.52 10.04 -13.74
N THR A 15 0.26 9.61 -12.51
CA THR A 15 -0.76 10.21 -11.65
C THR A 15 -0.18 11.35 -10.80
N PRO A 16 -1.02 12.28 -10.27
CA PRO A 16 -0.55 13.30 -9.34
C PRO A 16 0.25 12.74 -8.16
N ARG A 17 -0.11 11.54 -7.69
CA ARG A 17 0.62 10.80 -6.64
C ARG A 17 2.03 10.39 -7.06
N PHE A 18 2.23 9.98 -8.31
CA PHE A 18 3.57 9.66 -8.84
C PHE A 18 4.47 10.90 -8.83
N TRP A 19 3.95 12.05 -9.27
CA TRP A 19 4.70 13.31 -9.25
C TRP A 19 4.99 13.78 -7.83
N ALA A 20 4.02 13.65 -6.90
CA ALA A 20 4.25 13.90 -5.48
C ALA A 20 5.36 13.00 -4.92
N ALA A 21 5.42 11.72 -5.30
CA ALA A 21 6.51 10.82 -4.92
C ALA A 21 7.86 11.28 -5.48
N CYS A 22 7.92 11.72 -6.74
CA CYS A 22 9.14 12.26 -7.35
C CYS A 22 9.65 13.51 -6.61
N SER A 23 8.75 14.45 -6.30
CA SER A 23 9.08 15.66 -5.54
C SER A 23 9.55 15.34 -4.13
N ALA A 24 8.87 14.41 -3.45
CA ALA A 24 9.22 14.03 -2.10
C ALA A 24 10.60 13.36 -1.97
N TRP A 25 11.10 12.70 -3.02
CA TRP A 25 12.46 12.16 -3.00
C TRP A 25 13.54 13.24 -2.93
N LYS A 26 13.24 14.49 -3.29
CA LYS A 26 14.14 15.65 -3.16
C LYS A 26 14.22 16.20 -1.72
N LEU A 27 13.29 15.81 -0.85
CA LEU A 27 13.23 16.23 0.56
C LEU A 27 14.13 15.36 1.46
N PRO A 28 14.52 15.79 2.67
CA PRO A 28 15.24 14.92 3.62
C PRO A 28 14.37 13.72 4.06
N ASP A 29 14.99 12.72 4.67
CA ASP A 29 14.24 11.62 5.30
C ASP A 29 13.31 12.16 6.40
N GLY A 30 12.11 11.60 6.53
CA GLY A 30 11.12 12.08 7.50
C GLY A 30 9.69 12.10 6.97
N ARG A 31 8.84 12.87 7.65
CA ARG A 31 7.42 13.04 7.31
C ARG A 31 7.23 14.39 6.63
N HIS A 32 6.48 14.40 5.53
CA HIS A 32 6.25 15.58 4.70
C HIS A 32 4.83 15.58 4.14
N ASP A 33 4.33 16.76 3.82
CA ASP A 33 3.11 16.94 3.05
C ASP A 33 3.47 17.49 1.66
N VAL A 34 3.09 16.76 0.61
CA VAL A 34 3.46 17.09 -0.78
C VAL A 34 2.23 16.96 -1.67
N GLY A 35 1.79 18.07 -2.28
CA GLY A 35 0.66 18.07 -3.22
C GLY A 35 -0.63 17.50 -2.65
N GLY A 36 -0.90 17.73 -1.35
CA GLY A 36 -2.07 17.18 -0.65
C GLY A 36 -1.94 15.71 -0.24
N TYR A 37 -0.75 15.12 -0.34
CA TYR A 37 -0.47 13.76 0.14
C TYR A 37 0.41 13.79 1.38
N HIS A 38 0.13 12.87 2.31
CA HIS A 38 1.01 12.56 3.43
C HIS A 38 2.10 11.61 2.97
N VAL A 39 3.35 11.97 3.23
CA VAL A 39 4.53 11.24 2.80
C VAL A 39 5.39 10.87 4.00
N VAL A 40 5.85 9.61 4.03
CA VAL A 40 6.89 9.14 4.94
C VAL A 40 8.03 8.57 4.10
N LYS A 41 9.17 9.25 4.13
CA LYS A 41 10.38 8.88 3.39
C LYS A 41 11.42 8.30 4.34
N ASP A 42 12.06 7.21 3.92
CA ASP A 42 13.36 6.81 4.42
C ASP A 42 14.35 6.53 3.29
N ARG A 43 15.59 6.19 3.66
CA ARG A 43 16.69 5.88 2.73
C ARG A 43 16.36 4.82 1.66
N LYS A 44 15.35 3.97 1.90
CA LYS A 44 15.05 2.81 1.08
C LYS A 44 13.75 2.96 0.30
N MET A 45 12.71 3.50 0.91
CA MET A 45 11.37 3.55 0.34
C MET A 45 10.65 4.81 0.77
N LEU A 46 9.65 5.17 -0.03
CA LEU A 46 8.73 6.24 0.25
C LEU A 46 7.33 5.67 0.39
N VAL A 47 6.61 6.00 1.46
CA VAL A 47 5.19 5.70 1.63
C VAL A 47 4.41 6.98 1.40
N ILE A 48 3.40 6.92 0.54
CA ILE A 48 2.53 8.07 0.22
C ILE A 48 1.07 7.65 0.30
N HIS A 49 0.25 8.47 0.93
CA HIS A 49 -1.19 8.27 0.95
C HIS A 49 -1.94 9.60 0.99
N SER A 50 -3.16 9.60 0.47
CA SER A 50 -4.05 10.74 0.61
C SER A 50 -4.60 10.80 2.03
N PRO A 51 -5.03 11.99 2.51
CA PRO A 51 -5.89 12.12 3.68
C PRO A 51 -7.09 11.18 3.56
N LEU A 52 -7.63 10.74 4.70
CA LEU A 52 -8.84 9.94 4.71
C LEU A 52 -10.02 10.82 4.28
N ASN A 53 -10.67 10.46 3.18
CA ASN A 53 -11.94 11.07 2.83
C ASN A 53 -13.04 10.41 3.68
N LYS A 54 -13.71 11.17 4.56
CA LYS A 54 -14.81 10.66 5.37
C LYS A 54 -16.12 11.03 4.67
N SER A 55 -16.97 10.04 4.39
CA SER A 55 -18.34 10.34 3.97
C SER A 55 -19.19 10.63 5.20
N ALA A 56 -20.01 11.69 5.12
CA ALA A 56 -21.02 12.00 6.12
C ALA A 56 -22.28 11.13 5.98
N GLU A 57 -22.48 10.54 4.80
CA GLU A 57 -23.66 9.71 4.54
C GLU A 57 -23.49 8.31 5.15
N PRO A 58 -24.51 7.79 5.86
CA PRO A 58 -24.47 6.43 6.39
C PRO A 58 -24.25 5.39 5.29
N ASN A 59 -23.48 4.34 5.60
CA ASN A 59 -23.16 3.21 4.73
C ASN A 59 -22.43 3.54 3.42
N GLN A 60 -22.03 4.79 3.21
CA GLN A 60 -21.12 5.12 2.11
C GLN A 60 -19.69 4.69 2.45
N MET A 61 -19.03 4.09 1.46
CA MET A 61 -17.62 3.74 1.54
C MET A 61 -16.77 4.80 0.85
N ALA A 62 -15.77 5.31 1.57
CA ALA A 62 -14.76 6.19 1.00
C ALA A 62 -13.39 5.50 1.02
N TYR A 63 -12.67 5.55 -0.10
CA TYR A 63 -11.44 4.78 -0.29
C TYR A 63 -10.21 5.68 -0.34
N THR A 64 -9.16 5.28 0.37
CA THR A 64 -7.80 5.82 0.20
C THR A 64 -6.81 4.70 -0.09
N GLN A 65 -5.74 5.03 -0.78
CA GLN A 65 -4.66 4.11 -1.11
C GLN A 65 -3.36 4.58 -0.46
N ILE A 66 -2.69 3.65 0.21
CA ILE A 66 -1.35 3.80 0.73
C ILE A 66 -0.41 3.09 -0.24
N VAL A 67 0.47 3.85 -0.86
CA VAL A 67 1.34 3.35 -1.93
C VAL A 67 2.79 3.46 -1.48
N VAL A 68 3.57 2.43 -1.77
CA VAL A 68 5.01 2.43 -1.50
C VAL A 68 5.75 2.60 -2.80
N TYR A 69 6.60 3.62 -2.89
CA TYR A 69 7.48 3.88 -4.02
C TYR A 69 8.92 3.48 -3.71
N PRO A 70 9.65 2.93 -4.69
CA PRO A 70 11.05 2.60 -4.53
C PRO A 70 11.90 3.88 -4.62
N ARG A 71 13.22 3.74 -4.47
CA ARG A 71 14.13 4.85 -4.77
C ARG A 71 14.04 5.26 -6.25
N PRO A 72 14.33 6.52 -6.59
CA PRO A 72 14.08 7.02 -7.95
C PRO A 72 14.88 6.32 -9.04
N GLU A 73 16.12 5.90 -8.75
CA GLU A 73 16.95 5.16 -9.71
C GLU A 73 16.35 3.79 -10.11
N HIS A 74 15.31 3.34 -9.41
CA HIS A 74 14.60 2.10 -9.73
C HIS A 74 13.21 2.34 -10.35
N PHE A 75 12.73 3.58 -10.48
CA PHE A 75 11.40 3.87 -11.02
C PHE A 75 11.16 3.25 -12.39
N LYS A 76 12.12 3.37 -13.31
CA LYS A 76 12.00 2.81 -14.68
C LYS A 76 11.69 1.32 -14.67
N ALA A 77 12.35 0.55 -13.80
CA ALA A 77 12.12 -0.89 -13.66
C ALA A 77 10.70 -1.20 -13.15
N PHE A 78 10.22 -0.47 -12.15
CA PHE A 78 8.88 -0.67 -11.60
C PHE A 78 7.77 -0.20 -12.56
N VAL A 79 7.97 0.92 -13.27
CA VAL A 79 7.02 1.39 -14.29
C VAL A 79 6.91 0.37 -15.43
N ALA A 80 8.03 -0.21 -15.88
CA ALA A 80 8.01 -1.28 -16.86
C ALA A 80 7.26 -2.51 -16.35
N ALA A 81 7.47 -2.88 -15.08
CA ALA A 81 6.89 -4.06 -14.46
C ALA A 81 5.38 -4.04 -14.25
N VAL A 82 4.74 -2.86 -14.27
CA VAL A 82 3.27 -2.74 -14.25
C VAL A 82 2.63 -3.49 -15.42
N LYS A 83 3.26 -3.51 -16.60
CA LYS A 83 2.73 -4.22 -17.79
C LYS A 83 2.58 -5.73 -17.58
N SER A 84 3.31 -6.28 -16.61
CA SER A 84 3.31 -7.70 -16.24
C SER A 84 2.18 -8.07 -15.26
N VAL A 85 1.42 -7.07 -14.77
CA VAL A 85 0.30 -7.24 -13.83
C VAL A 85 -1.04 -7.14 -14.58
N ALA A 86 -2.12 -7.67 -14.00
CA ALA A 86 -3.47 -7.54 -14.55
C ALA A 86 -3.92 -6.07 -14.62
N ARG A 87 -4.59 -5.70 -15.73
CA ARG A 87 -5.12 -4.35 -15.96
C ARG A 87 -6.33 -4.05 -15.07
N GLY A 88 -6.59 -2.76 -14.87
CA GLY A 88 -7.70 -2.24 -14.06
C GLY A 88 -7.48 -2.32 -12.55
N GLY A 89 -6.28 -2.74 -12.13
CA GLY A 89 -5.93 -2.88 -10.72
C GLY A 89 -5.13 -1.69 -10.15
N PRO A 90 -4.77 -1.75 -8.85
CA PRO A 90 -4.00 -0.70 -8.18
C PRO A 90 -2.67 -0.33 -8.83
N ALA A 91 -2.05 -1.25 -9.59
CA ALA A 91 -0.82 -1.02 -10.32
C ALA A 91 -0.98 -0.04 -11.49
N ASP A 92 -2.15 -0.04 -12.17
CA ASP A 92 -2.43 0.90 -13.25
C ASP A 92 -2.67 2.32 -12.71
N ALA A 93 -3.26 2.44 -11.51
CA ALA A 93 -3.50 3.73 -10.85
C ALA A 93 -2.23 4.33 -10.21
N ASN A 94 -1.17 3.54 -10.06
CA ASN A 94 0.04 3.93 -9.34
C ASN A 94 1.29 3.39 -10.06
N PRO A 95 1.57 3.84 -11.28
CA PRO A 95 2.73 3.36 -12.00
C PRO A 95 4.01 3.66 -11.23
N GLY A 96 4.95 2.70 -11.23
CA GLY A 96 6.24 2.85 -10.56
C GLY A 96 6.23 2.54 -9.06
N GLY A 97 5.08 2.24 -8.46
CA GLY A 97 5.03 1.78 -7.08
C GLY A 97 5.51 0.33 -6.94
N VAL A 98 6.00 0.01 -5.75
CA VAL A 98 6.36 -1.35 -5.33
C VAL A 98 5.10 -2.14 -4.97
N GLY A 99 4.19 -1.51 -4.25
CA GLY A 99 2.98 -2.14 -3.75
C GLY A 99 2.06 -1.11 -3.12
N ALA A 100 0.80 -1.51 -2.94
CA ALA A 100 -0.20 -0.67 -2.33
C ALA A 100 -1.11 -1.46 -1.39
N VAL A 101 -1.63 -0.74 -0.41
CA VAL A 101 -2.67 -1.17 0.50
C VAL A 101 -3.87 -0.23 0.32
N GLY A 102 -5.06 -0.80 0.19
CA GLY A 102 -6.31 -0.04 0.18
C GLY A 102 -6.92 0.01 1.57
N VAL A 103 -7.34 1.19 1.99
CA VAL A 103 -8.08 1.41 3.24
C VAL A 103 -9.40 2.07 2.88
N ALA A 104 -10.50 1.46 3.31
CA ALA A 104 -11.84 2.00 3.15
C ALA A 104 -12.35 2.50 4.50
N TYR A 105 -12.89 3.71 4.54
CA TYR A 105 -13.73 4.19 5.63
C TYR A 105 -15.16 3.72 5.42
N LEU A 106 -15.78 3.16 6.46
CA LEU A 106 -17.19 2.83 6.47
C LEU A 106 -17.91 3.63 7.55
N ASN A 107 -18.87 4.46 7.13
CA ASN A 107 -19.71 5.25 8.01
C ASN A 107 -20.92 4.43 8.50
N ALA A 108 -20.67 3.44 9.36
CA ALA A 108 -21.73 2.68 10.03
C ALA A 108 -22.12 3.33 11.37
N GLU A 109 -23.08 2.76 12.10
CA GLU A 109 -23.45 3.21 13.47
C GLU A 109 -22.23 3.42 14.38
N ARG A 110 -21.22 2.55 14.21
CA ARG A 110 -19.85 2.76 14.73
C ARG A 110 -18.89 2.81 13.54
N PRO A 111 -18.28 3.96 13.23
CA PRO A 111 -17.36 4.06 12.11
C PRO A 111 -16.11 3.19 12.30
N PHE A 112 -15.61 2.62 11.21
CA PHE A 112 -14.37 1.84 11.21
C PHE A 112 -13.65 1.91 9.87
N LEU A 113 -12.37 1.53 9.88
CA LEU A 113 -11.57 1.35 8.69
C LEU A 113 -11.52 -0.12 8.30
N VAL A 114 -11.48 -0.40 7.00
CA VAL A 114 -11.32 -1.76 6.47
C VAL A 114 -10.11 -1.80 5.55
N LEU A 115 -9.22 -2.76 5.80
CA LEU A 115 -8.18 -3.11 4.84
C LEU A 115 -8.85 -3.83 3.65
N SER A 116 -8.88 -3.19 2.48
CA SER A 116 -9.60 -3.73 1.32
C SER A 116 -8.72 -4.62 0.44
N PHE A 117 -7.45 -4.27 0.28
CA PHE A 117 -6.46 -5.06 -0.44
C PHE A 117 -5.04 -4.78 0.06
N ALA A 118 -4.13 -5.72 -0.22
CA ALA A 118 -2.68 -5.53 -0.12
C ALA A 118 -2.04 -6.21 -1.33
N GLN A 119 -1.49 -5.43 -2.26
CA GLN A 119 -1.07 -5.95 -3.57
C GLN A 119 0.28 -5.34 -4.01
N ALA A 120 1.19 -6.21 -4.45
CA ALA A 120 2.40 -5.77 -5.16
C ALA A 120 2.04 -5.19 -6.53
N GLN A 121 2.73 -4.14 -6.95
CA GLN A 121 2.47 -3.44 -8.23
C GLN A 121 3.41 -3.89 -9.35
N TYR A 122 4.04 -5.04 -9.16
CA TYR A 122 4.91 -5.71 -10.12
C TYR A 122 4.63 -7.21 -10.12
N ALA A 123 5.05 -7.90 -11.18
CA ALA A 123 5.08 -9.35 -11.23
C ALA A 123 6.52 -9.85 -11.42
N SER A 124 6.92 -10.84 -10.63
CA SER A 124 8.18 -11.59 -10.82
C SER A 124 8.04 -12.72 -11.84
N ASN A 125 6.81 -13.16 -12.13
CA ASN A 125 6.48 -14.06 -13.21
C ASN A 125 5.28 -13.48 -13.98
N PRO A 126 5.46 -12.99 -15.21
CA PRO A 126 4.41 -12.29 -15.93
C PRO A 126 3.30 -13.24 -16.35
N VAL A 127 2.05 -12.81 -16.16
CA VAL A 127 0.85 -13.57 -16.54
C VAL A 127 0.77 -13.82 -18.06
N ARG A 128 1.36 -12.94 -18.87
CA ARG A 128 1.35 -13.03 -20.34
C ARG A 128 2.77 -13.23 -20.88
N LYS A 129 2.98 -14.27 -21.70
CA LYS A 129 4.29 -14.60 -22.31
C LYS A 129 4.96 -13.42 -23.02
N LYS A 130 4.19 -12.52 -23.65
CA LYS A 130 4.69 -11.31 -24.33
C LYS A 130 5.34 -10.27 -23.41
N TYR A 131 5.15 -10.38 -22.09
CA TYR A 131 5.69 -9.46 -21.09
C TYR A 131 6.78 -10.09 -20.23
N LYS A 132 7.39 -11.21 -20.68
CA LYS A 132 8.54 -11.84 -20.01
C LYS A 132 9.70 -10.88 -19.76
N GLY A 133 10.02 -10.02 -20.73
CA GLY A 133 11.08 -9.02 -20.60
C GLY A 133 10.76 -7.84 -19.68
N THR A 134 9.53 -7.73 -19.18
CA THR A 134 9.10 -6.67 -18.25
C THR A 134 8.87 -7.21 -16.84
N ALA A 135 9.30 -8.42 -16.50
CA ALA A 135 9.24 -8.91 -15.12
C ALA A 135 10.27 -8.18 -14.25
N LEU A 136 9.93 -7.93 -12.98
CA LEU A 136 10.88 -7.30 -12.06
C LEU A 136 11.99 -8.30 -11.70
N PRO A 137 13.28 -7.93 -11.80
CA PRO A 137 14.37 -8.81 -11.37
C PRO A 137 14.23 -9.23 -9.91
N ARG A 138 14.55 -10.49 -9.60
CA ARG A 138 14.42 -11.05 -8.23
C ARG A 138 15.23 -10.25 -7.21
N SER A 139 16.45 -9.83 -7.55
CA SER A 139 17.30 -8.99 -6.68
C SER A 139 16.60 -7.69 -6.27
N LEU A 140 15.92 -7.06 -7.22
CA LEU A 140 15.18 -5.82 -6.99
C LEU A 140 13.89 -6.08 -6.20
N ALA A 141 13.15 -7.15 -6.50
CA ALA A 141 11.99 -7.57 -5.72
C ALA A 141 12.36 -7.84 -4.25
N THR A 142 13.46 -8.56 -4.01
CA THR A 142 13.98 -8.83 -2.66
C THR A 142 14.42 -7.56 -1.96
N ARG A 143 15.09 -6.63 -2.68
CA ARG A 143 15.46 -5.32 -2.14
C ARG A 143 14.23 -4.63 -1.57
N TYR A 144 13.08 -4.70 -2.22
CA TYR A 144 11.86 -4.01 -1.78
C TYR A 144 10.84 -4.89 -1.03
N ALA A 145 11.18 -6.12 -0.63
CA ALA A 145 10.25 -7.06 0.00
C ALA A 145 9.56 -6.53 1.28
N GLY A 146 10.18 -5.58 1.99
CA GLY A 146 9.61 -4.94 3.19
C GLY A 146 8.52 -3.90 2.92
N TRP A 147 8.08 -3.70 1.68
CA TRP A 147 7.05 -2.69 1.35
C TRP A 147 5.74 -2.93 2.09
N ARG A 148 5.33 -4.20 2.26
CA ARG A 148 4.03 -4.55 2.83
C ARG A 148 3.93 -4.14 4.29
N TYR A 149 4.95 -4.48 5.09
CA TYR A 149 5.10 -4.01 6.47
C TYR A 149 5.00 -2.48 6.59
N ARG A 150 5.64 -1.73 5.68
CA ARG A 150 5.62 -0.26 5.70
C ARG A 150 4.24 0.32 5.39
N ALA A 151 3.58 -0.21 4.37
CA ALA A 151 2.22 0.18 4.01
C ALA A 151 1.24 -0.11 5.16
N LEU A 152 1.38 -1.26 5.81
CA LEU A 152 0.59 -1.61 7.00
C LEU A 152 0.87 -0.70 8.19
N CYS A 153 2.13 -0.35 8.46
CA CYS A 153 2.44 0.64 9.51
C CYS A 153 1.76 1.98 9.25
N ALA A 154 1.69 2.42 7.99
CA ALA A 154 0.96 3.63 7.63
C ALA A 154 -0.57 3.48 7.79
N ALA A 155 -1.13 2.31 7.46
CA ALA A 155 -2.56 2.04 7.66
C ALA A 155 -2.95 2.04 9.14
N LEU A 156 -2.13 1.42 10.00
CA LEU A 156 -2.36 1.40 11.45
C LEU A 156 -2.18 2.79 12.07
N ARG A 157 -1.19 3.57 11.64
CA ARG A 157 -1.04 4.98 12.07
C ARG A 157 -2.19 5.85 11.60
N LEU A 158 -2.74 5.58 10.42
CA LEU A 158 -3.95 6.27 9.93
C LEU A 158 -5.13 5.93 10.86
N ALA A 159 -5.34 4.66 11.17
CA ALA A 159 -6.35 4.23 12.14
C ALA A 159 -6.18 4.89 13.51
N GLU A 160 -4.94 4.94 14.01
CA GLU A 160 -4.59 5.56 15.28
C GLU A 160 -4.86 7.07 15.29
N LYS A 161 -4.46 7.78 14.23
CA LYS A 161 -4.72 9.22 14.06
C LYS A 161 -6.22 9.53 14.06
N GLU A 162 -7.02 8.67 13.43
CA GLU A 162 -8.46 8.85 13.31
C GLU A 162 -9.24 8.34 14.54
N GLY A 163 -8.59 7.63 15.46
CA GLY A 163 -9.25 6.99 16.61
C GLY A 163 -10.22 5.89 16.20
N LEU A 164 -10.04 5.29 15.02
CA LEU A 164 -10.94 4.28 14.46
C LEU A 164 -10.30 2.89 14.47
N PRO A 165 -11.07 1.82 14.74
CA PRO A 165 -10.54 0.47 14.58
C PRO A 165 -10.24 0.18 13.11
N LEU A 166 -9.19 -0.59 12.86
CA LEU A 166 -8.89 -1.12 11.53
C LEU A 166 -9.22 -2.61 11.47
N VAL A 167 -10.21 -2.95 10.66
CA VAL A 167 -10.66 -4.31 10.40
C VAL A 167 -9.91 -4.87 9.19
N VAL A 168 -9.28 -6.02 9.38
CA VAL A 168 -8.62 -6.79 8.32
C VAL A 168 -9.46 -8.05 8.05
N PRO A 169 -10.08 -8.20 6.86
CA PRO A 169 -10.86 -9.40 6.52
C PRO A 169 -9.99 -10.66 6.37
N ARG A 170 -10.52 -11.84 6.76
CA ARG A 170 -9.80 -13.14 6.65
C ARG A 170 -9.19 -13.41 5.29
N LYS A 171 -9.94 -13.10 4.23
CA LYS A 171 -9.52 -13.29 2.83
C LYS A 171 -8.19 -12.62 2.46
N LEU A 172 -7.70 -11.66 3.26
CA LEU A 172 -6.42 -10.98 3.01
C LEU A 172 -5.23 -11.64 3.72
N PHE A 173 -5.46 -12.58 4.63
CA PHE A 173 -4.40 -13.35 5.31
C PHE A 173 -4.60 -14.87 5.23
N GLU A 174 -5.75 -15.34 4.76
CA GLU A 174 -5.91 -16.69 4.26
C GLU A 174 -5.33 -16.77 2.86
N SER A 175 -4.28 -17.58 2.74
CA SER A 175 -3.74 -18.00 1.46
C SER A 175 -4.87 -18.65 0.64
N PHE A 176 -5.48 -17.91 -0.30
CA PHE A 176 -6.12 -18.58 -1.43
C PHE A 176 -5.01 -19.39 -2.11
N SER A 177 -5.24 -20.70 -2.26
CA SER A 177 -4.31 -21.64 -2.91
C SER A 177 -3.54 -20.95 -4.03
N ALA A 178 -2.21 -20.89 -3.86
CA ALA A 178 -1.27 -20.20 -4.73
C ALA A 178 -1.08 -20.89 -6.10
N GLU A 179 -1.93 -21.85 -6.47
CA GLU A 179 -1.62 -22.78 -7.55
C GLU A 179 -1.89 -22.27 -8.97
N LYS A 180 -2.64 -21.18 -9.19
CA LYS A 180 -3.00 -20.81 -10.58
C LYS A 180 -2.19 -19.70 -11.24
N ASN A 181 -1.53 -18.79 -10.51
CA ASN A 181 -1.00 -17.56 -11.14
C ASN A 181 0.38 -17.06 -10.66
N GLY A 182 1.15 -17.87 -9.91
CA GLY A 182 2.53 -17.49 -9.51
C GLY A 182 2.62 -16.25 -8.62
N MET A 183 1.54 -15.88 -7.94
CA MET A 183 1.55 -14.86 -6.90
C MET A 183 2.06 -15.50 -5.59
N LEU A 184 3.04 -14.85 -4.95
CA LEU A 184 3.52 -15.23 -3.63
C LEU A 184 2.35 -15.39 -2.65
N PRO A 185 2.39 -16.36 -1.71
CA PRO A 185 1.33 -16.53 -0.72
C PRO A 185 1.07 -15.19 -0.03
N ASN A 186 -0.17 -14.72 -0.14
CA ASN A 186 -0.64 -13.44 0.37
C ASN A 186 -0.88 -13.52 1.89
N ASN A 187 -0.01 -14.22 2.63
CA ASN A 187 -0.12 -14.28 4.08
C ASN A 187 0.35 -12.93 4.66
N LEU A 188 -0.60 -12.03 4.86
CA LEU A 188 -0.42 -10.69 5.42
C LEU A 188 -0.15 -10.73 6.93
N LEU A 189 -0.55 -11.80 7.62
CA LEU A 189 -0.60 -11.85 9.09
C LEU A 189 0.76 -11.61 9.77
N PRO A 190 1.90 -12.17 9.29
CA PRO A 190 3.20 -11.88 9.88
C PRO A 190 3.59 -10.40 9.79
N ASP A 191 3.36 -9.77 8.64
CA ASP A 191 3.65 -8.35 8.44
C ASP A 191 2.72 -7.46 9.30
N LEU A 192 1.45 -7.87 9.45
CA LEU A 192 0.45 -7.19 10.27
C LEU A 192 0.80 -7.25 11.76
N ARG A 193 1.12 -8.44 12.30
CA ARG A 193 1.58 -8.64 13.67
C ARG A 193 2.84 -7.82 13.96
N ARG A 194 3.79 -7.84 13.03
CA ARG A 194 5.02 -7.03 13.14
C ARG A 194 4.71 -5.54 13.18
N ALA A 195 3.80 -5.06 12.32
CA ALA A 195 3.39 -3.67 12.27
C ALA A 195 2.70 -3.23 13.56
N ALA A 196 1.71 -3.98 14.04
CA ALA A 196 1.01 -3.70 15.29
C ALA A 196 1.95 -3.71 16.50
N LYS A 197 2.83 -4.72 16.61
CA LYS A 197 3.85 -4.77 17.67
C LYS A 197 4.75 -3.53 17.65
N SER A 198 5.15 -3.06 16.47
CA SER A 198 6.02 -1.87 16.35
C SER A 198 5.33 -0.56 16.75
N LEU A 199 4.01 -0.52 16.78
CA LEU A 199 3.21 0.60 17.27
C LEU A 199 2.74 0.38 18.73
N GLY A 200 3.00 -0.81 19.28
CA GLY A 200 2.58 -1.25 20.61
C GLY A 200 1.07 -1.45 20.74
N SER A 201 0.38 -1.75 19.65
CA SER A 201 -1.07 -1.84 19.62
C SER A 201 -1.56 -3.27 19.84
N GLU A 202 -2.79 -3.41 20.30
CA GLU A 202 -3.45 -4.69 20.49
C GLU A 202 -4.07 -5.19 19.19
N LEU A 203 -3.93 -6.50 18.96
CA LEU A 203 -4.58 -7.21 17.85
C LEU A 203 -5.53 -8.24 18.44
N ASP A 204 -6.81 -8.10 18.12
CA ASP A 204 -7.81 -9.14 18.37
C ASP A 204 -7.88 -10.04 17.12
N GLU A 205 -7.35 -11.25 17.26
CA GLU A 205 -7.30 -12.27 16.20
C GLU A 205 -8.46 -13.28 16.36
N GLY A 206 -9.70 -12.81 16.26
CA GLY A 206 -10.91 -13.61 16.44
C GLY A 206 -11.66 -13.96 15.14
N GLY A 207 -11.98 -15.24 14.93
CA GLY A 207 -12.98 -15.68 13.94
C GLY A 207 -12.64 -15.41 12.47
N SER A 208 -13.41 -14.52 11.81
CA SER A 208 -13.32 -14.20 10.36
C SER A 208 -12.58 -12.89 10.03
N ARG A 209 -11.96 -12.26 11.02
CA ARG A 209 -11.28 -10.97 10.86
C ARG A 209 -10.20 -10.78 11.91
N VAL A 210 -9.28 -9.86 11.66
CA VAL A 210 -8.39 -9.31 12.69
C VAL A 210 -8.79 -7.86 12.91
N ILE A 211 -8.94 -7.45 14.17
CA ILE A 211 -9.29 -6.07 14.52
C ILE A 211 -8.11 -5.44 15.23
N PHE A 212 -7.70 -4.28 14.73
CA PHE A 212 -6.77 -3.39 15.39
C PHE A 212 -7.53 -2.30 16.13
N TYR A 213 -7.20 -2.11 17.40
CA TYR A 213 -7.69 -1.01 18.21
C TYR A 213 -6.56 0.02 18.43
N PRO A 214 -6.75 1.29 18.04
CA PRO A 214 -5.87 2.37 18.44
C PRO A 214 -5.66 2.42 19.96
N LYS A 215 -4.46 2.79 20.42
CA LYS A 215 -4.20 2.99 21.86
C LYS A 215 -5.12 4.03 22.51
N ASN A 216 -5.61 4.98 21.73
CA ASN A 216 -6.49 6.05 22.18
C ASN A 216 -7.98 5.76 21.95
N SER A 217 -8.34 4.61 21.35
CA SER A 217 -9.73 4.19 21.34
C SER A 217 -9.99 3.56 22.70
N ASN A 218 -10.70 4.26 23.58
CA ASN A 218 -11.23 3.68 24.81
C ASN A 218 -11.85 2.31 24.48
N SER A 219 -11.16 1.23 24.84
CA SER A 219 -11.73 -0.09 25.01
C SER A 219 -12.63 -0.03 26.26
N GLY A 220 -13.71 0.74 26.16
CA GLY A 220 -14.85 0.60 27.04
C GLY A 220 -15.42 -0.79 26.81
N GLY A 221 -15.43 -1.59 27.88
CA GLY A 221 -15.75 -3.00 27.89
C GLY A 221 -17.02 -3.35 27.12
N ILE A 222 -16.95 -4.51 26.47
CA ILE A 222 -18.13 -5.35 26.23
C ILE A 222 -18.31 -6.20 27.48
#